data_AF-A0A522CS55-F1
#
_entry.id   AF-A0A522CS55-F1
#
_cell.length_a   1.000
_cell.length_b   1.000
_cell.length_c   1.000
_cell.angle_alpha   90.00
_cell.angle_beta   90.00
_cell.angle_gamma   90.00
#
_symmetry.space_group_name_H-M   'P 1'
#
loop_
_entity.id
_entity.type
_entity.pdbx_description
1 polymer ?
#
loop_
_entity_poly.entity_id
_entity_poly.type
_entity_poly.pdbx_seq_one_letter_code
_entity_poly.pdbx_strand_id
1 'polypeptide(L)' 'MASAAITWTLLDHAAERPVQVGDIVSVEAGGMPIFRVVGLAGTKAWLDDDAGRVRRLMALDSFRWRGGVAA' A
#
# COMPACT_ATOMS: atom_id res chain seq x y z
N MET A 1 -17.56 15.60 -6.01
CA MET A 1 -17.07 14.34 -5.42
C MET A 1 -15.92 14.72 -4.50
N ALA A 2 -16.11 14.63 -3.18
CA ALA A 2 -14.99 14.84 -2.26
C ALA A 2 -14.00 13.69 -2.48
N SER A 3 -12.81 13.97 -3.01
CA SER A 3 -11.73 12.99 -2.92
C SER A 3 -11.40 12.89 -1.44
N ALA A 4 -11.77 11.79 -0.79
CA ALA A 4 -11.34 11.54 0.57
C ALA A 4 -9.81 11.59 0.59
N ALA A 5 -9.24 12.54 1.34
CA ALA A 5 -7.81 12.67 1.45
C ALA A 5 -7.25 11.39 2.08
N ILE A 6 -6.33 10.73 1.38
CA ILE A 6 -5.63 9.57 1.96
C ILE A 6 -4.72 10.10 3.06
N THR A 7 -4.94 9.61 4.28
CA THR A 7 -4.03 9.87 5.39
C THR A 7 -2.92 8.85 5.35
N TRP A 8 -1.71 9.30 5.05
CA TRP A 8 -0.53 8.44 5.02
C TRP A 8 0.07 8.28 6.41
N THR A 9 0.23 7.04 6.84
CA THR A 9 0.90 6.68 8.10
C THR A 9 2.16 5.87 7.77
N LEU A 10 3.24 6.10 8.53
CA LEU A 10 4.46 5.28 8.42
C LEU A 10 4.13 3.82 8.73
N LEU A 11 4.72 2.96 7.92
CA LEU A 11 4.52 1.52 8.01
C LEU A 11 5.48 0.95 9.05
N ASP A 12 4.95 0.18 10.01
CA ASP A 12 5.77 -0.53 10.99
C ASP A 12 6.23 -1.87 10.41
N HIS A 13 7.47 -1.90 9.92
CA HIS A 13 8.08 -3.12 9.38
C HIS A 13 8.44 -4.16 10.43
N ALA A 14 8.43 -3.81 11.72
CA ALA A 14 8.68 -4.77 12.79
C ALA A 14 7.41 -5.56 13.17
N ALA A 15 6.23 -5.10 12.75
CA ALA A 15 4.98 -5.82 12.96
C ALA A 15 5.00 -7.17 12.22
N GLU A 16 4.39 -8.21 12.80
CA GLU A 16 4.26 -9.53 12.16
C GLU A 16 3.54 -9.45 10.81
N ARG A 17 2.64 -8.46 10.67
CA ARG A 17 1.86 -8.19 9.45
C ARG A 17 1.86 -6.69 9.15
N PRO A 18 2.91 -6.20 8.47
CA PRO A 18 3.10 -4.77 8.22
C PRO A 18 2.01 -4.20 7.27
N VAL A 19 1.46 -5.05 6.41
CA VAL A 19 0.36 -4.74 5.48
C VAL A 19 -0.67 -5.86 5.47
N GLN A 20 -1.88 -5.53 5.03
CA GLN A 20 -2.97 -6.47 4.81
C GLN A 20 -3.54 -6.34 3.40
N VAL A 21 -4.24 -7.39 2.94
CA VAL A 21 -4.99 -7.32 1.68
C VAL A 21 -6.09 -6.27 1.80
N GLY A 22 -6.18 -5.38 0.81
CA GLY A 22 -7.06 -4.23 0.81
C GLY A 22 -6.37 -2.92 1.21
N ASP A 23 -5.21 -2.99 1.86
CA ASP A 23 -4.45 -1.78 2.22
C ASP A 23 -4.01 -1.02 0.97
N ILE A 24 -4.02 0.30 1.09
CA ILE A 24 -3.38 1.20 0.15
C ILE A 24 -1.96 1.46 0.65
N VAL A 25 -0.95 1.30 -0.20
CA VAL A 25 0.46 1.48 0.16
C VAL A 25 1.19 2.35 -0.85
N SER A 26 2.27 2.98 -0.40
CA SER A 26 3.16 3.75 -1.27
C SER A 26 4.62 3.63 -0.85
N VAL A 27 5.49 3.82 -1.84
CA VAL A 27 6.95 3.80 -1.69
C VAL A 27 7.46 5.16 -1.22
N GLU A 28 6.91 6.26 -1.76
CA GLU A 28 7.36 7.63 -1.49
C GLU A 28 6.40 8.40 -0.58
N ALA A 29 6.95 9.37 0.16
CA ALA A 29 6.16 10.30 0.95
C ALA A 29 5.30 11.18 0.04
N GLY A 30 4.01 11.32 0.36
CA GLY A 30 3.04 12.00 -0.50
C GLY A 30 2.23 11.06 -1.41
N GLY A 31 2.56 9.76 -1.40
CA GLY A 31 1.64 8.75 -1.92
C GLY A 31 1.70 8.58 -3.43
N MET A 32 2.87 8.57 -4.06
CA MET A 32 3.00 8.20 -5.48
C MET A 32 4.26 7.35 -5.70
N PRO A 33 4.17 6.19 -6.37
CA PRO A 33 2.95 5.54 -6.86
C PRO A 33 2.07 4.98 -5.73
N ILE A 34 0.75 4.97 -5.95
CA ILE A 34 -0.25 4.35 -5.07
C ILE A 34 -0.51 2.93 -5.56
N PHE A 35 -0.49 1.98 -4.64
CA PHE A 35 -0.84 0.60 -4.91
C PHE A 35 -1.90 0.12 -3.93
N ARG A 36 -2.77 -0.79 -4.40
CA ARG A 36 -3.64 -1.58 -3.54
C ARG A 36 -3.06 -2.98 -3.38
N VAL A 37 -2.90 -3.43 -2.14
CA VAL A 37 -2.49 -4.81 -1.85
C VAL A 37 -3.66 -5.74 -2.17
N VAL A 38 -3.45 -6.68 -3.09
CA VAL A 38 -4.48 -7.66 -3.51
C VAL A 38 -4.13 -9.08 -3.10
N GLY A 39 -2.90 -9.31 -2.61
CA GLY A 39 -2.49 -10.60 -2.08
C GLY A 39 -1.15 -10.51 -1.35
N LEU A 40 -0.89 -11.46 -0.47
CA LEU A 40 0.38 -11.60 0.25
C LEU A 40 1.04 -12.92 -0.12
N ALA A 41 2.35 -12.88 -0.31
CA ALA A 41 3.19 -14.02 -0.68
C ALA A 41 4.49 -13.99 0.14
N GLY A 42 4.40 -14.39 1.41
CA GLY A 42 5.53 -14.33 2.35
C GLY A 42 5.99 -12.89 2.58
N THR A 43 7.24 -12.58 2.21
CA THR A 43 7.83 -11.24 2.32
C THR A 43 7.49 -10.30 1.16
N LYS A 44 6.57 -10.71 0.28
CA LYS A 44 6.14 -9.94 -0.89
C LYS A 44 4.62 -9.73 -0.88
N ALA A 45 4.17 -8.69 -1.56
CA ALA A 45 2.78 -8.40 -1.84
C ALA A 45 2.51 -8.36 -3.34
N TRP A 46 1.36 -8.90 -3.73
CA TRP A 46 0.74 -8.64 -5.03
C TRP A 46 -0.02 -7.32 -4.95
N LEU A 47 0.24 -6.46 -5.92
CA LEU A 47 -0.28 -5.10 -5.99
C LEU A 47 -1.05 -4.89 -7.29
N ASP A 48 -2.17 -4.19 -7.18
CA ASP A 48 -2.78 -3.50 -8.32
C ASP A 48 -2.40 -2.01 -8.26
N ASP A 49 -2.07 -1.44 -9.42
CA ASP A 49 -1.97 0.02 -9.57
C ASP A 49 -3.37 0.65 -9.68
N ASP A 50 -3.47 1.97 -9.51
CA ASP A 50 -4.73 2.70 -9.60
C ASP A 50 -5.44 2.51 -10.96
N ALA A 51 -4.68 2.21 -12.02
CA ALA A 51 -5.22 1.87 -13.33
C ALA A 51 -5.78 0.43 -13.42
N GLY A 52 -5.48 -0.44 -12.45
CA GLY A 52 -5.89 -1.85 -12.39
C GLY A 52 -5.32 -2.70 -13.53
N ARG A 53 -4.28 -2.22 -14.23
CA ARG A 53 -3.82 -2.85 -15.49
C ARG A 53 -2.67 -3.81 -15.28
N VAL A 54 -1.87 -3.62 -14.23
CA VAL A 54 -0.66 -4.42 -14.01
C VAL A 54 -0.59 -4.90 -12.58
N ARG A 55 -0.68 -6.22 -12.41
CA ARG A 55 -0.35 -6.90 -11.16
C ARG A 55 1.16 -6.95 -10.98
N ARG A 56 1.66 -6.36 -9.90
CA ARG A 56 3.09 -6.36 -9.56
C ARG A 56 3.33 -7.16 -8.31
N LEU A 57 4.38 -7.98 -8.30
CA LEU A 57 4.87 -8.63 -7.09
C LEU A 57 6.06 -7.82 -6.56
N MET A 58 5.92 -7.23 -5.37
CA MET A 58 6.94 -6.37 -4.78
C MET A 58 7.23 -6.77 -3.33
N ALA A 59 8.45 -6.51 -2.86
CA ALA A 59 8.84 -6.81 -1.48
C ALA A 59 8.17 -5.84 -0.50
N LEU A 60 7.79 -6.35 0.67
CA LEU A 60 7.07 -5.56 1.68
C LEU A 60 7.91 -4.43 2.28
N ASP A 61 9.22 -4.62 2.34
CA ASP A 61 10.21 -3.62 2.78
C ASP A 61 10.34 -2.42 1.83
N SER A 62 9.78 -2.52 0.62
CA SER A 62 9.80 -1.45 -0.36
C SER A 62 8.74 -0.38 -0.07
N PHE A 63 7.70 -0.68 0.72
CA PHE A 63 6.64 0.27 1.05
C PHE A 63 6.93 0.96 2.35
N ARG A 64 6.91 2.29 2.36
CA ARG A 64 7.16 3.08 3.58
C ARG A 64 5.88 3.61 4.21
N TRP A 65 4.80 3.64 3.44
CA TRP A 65 3.56 4.33 3.82
C TRP A 65 2.35 3.45 3.59
N ARG A 66 1.43 3.46 4.56
CA ARG A 66 0.08 2.91 4.45
C ARG A 66 -0.93 4.06 4.43
N GLY A 67 -1.81 4.03 3.44
CA GLY A 67 -2.92 4.97 3.29
C GLY A 67 -4.16 4.49 4.02
N GLY A 68 -4.71 5.33 4.89
CA GLY A 68 -6.03 5.19 5.47
C GLY A 68 -7.00 6.22 4.89
N VAL A 69 -8.30 5.95 4.98
CA VAL A 69 -9.33 6.96 4.71
C VAL A 69 -9.40 7.87 5.93
N ALA A 70 -9.21 9.18 5.73
CA ALA A 70 -9.55 10.16 6.78
C ALA A 70 -11.05 10.07 7.04
N ALA A 71 -11.45 9.72 8.27
CA ALA A 71 -12.84 9.69 8.71
C ALA A 71 -13.45 11.10 8.77
#